data_AF-A0A0D7AWQ4-F1
#
_entry.id   AF-A0A0D7AWQ4-F1
#
_cell.length_a   1.000
_cell.length_b   1.000
_cell.length_c   1.000
_cell.angle_alpha   90.00
_cell.angle_beta   90.00
_cell.angle_gamma   90.00
#
_symmetry.space_group_name_H-M   'P 1'
#
loop_
_entity.id
_entity.type
_entity.pdbx_description
1 polymer ?
#
loop_
_entity_poly.entity_id
_entity_poly.type
_entity_poly.pdbx_seq_one_letter_code
_entity_poly.pdbx_strand_id
1 'polypeptide(L)'
;MGGELFACIPQAVRQQNEESFEEVRMAEYVKAYQRNGGRPPPCPELPTDPGAREAIGLPPILVPFKAPSEPLPEIHFWETTKNDGEYLQSIVAASKYADYSPEELRCIAYANGNKDLPVKISIDWQPSVFQALRPPAAPVPPSALSEKDKYSFEERRVAFMYAGRELEDSEIRNLHATNPMKAYQLSTPATSEAAK
;
A
#
# COMPACT_ATOMS: atom_id res chain seq x y z
N MET A 1 12.24 -26.28 -7.68
CA MET A 1 11.11 -25.41 -8.06
C MET A 1 10.60 -24.75 -6.78
N GLY A 2 11.00 -23.51 -6.51
CA GLY A 2 10.63 -22.78 -5.30
C GLY A 2 9.35 -21.99 -5.56
N GLY A 3 8.36 -22.12 -4.68
CA GLY A 3 7.14 -21.31 -4.70
C GLY A 3 7.29 -20.15 -3.72
N GLU A 4 6.81 -18.98 -4.11
CA GLU A 4 6.85 -17.76 -3.29
C GLU A 4 5.66 -17.70 -2.29
N LEU A 5 5.82 -16.86 -1.27
CA LEU A 5 5.10 -16.88 0.02
C LEU A 5 4.22 -15.63 0.18
N PHE A 6 2.95 -15.79 0.56
CA PHE A 6 2.11 -14.67 1.03
C PHE A 6 1.67 -14.86 2.48
N ALA A 7 1.59 -13.76 3.23
CA ALA A 7 1.28 -13.72 4.66
C ALA A 7 -0.04 -12.96 4.91
N CYS A 8 -1.04 -13.62 5.52
CA CYS A 8 -2.30 -13.01 5.91
C CYS A 8 -2.68 -13.39 7.36
N ILE A 9 -3.28 -12.47 8.15
CA ILE A 9 -3.65 -12.70 9.55
C ILE A 9 -5.04 -13.35 9.59
N PRO A 10 -5.19 -14.58 10.12
CA PRO A 10 -6.46 -15.30 10.14
C PRO A 10 -7.55 -14.64 11.01
N GLN A 11 -7.16 -13.70 11.87
CA GLN A 11 -8.06 -13.01 12.79
C GLN A 11 -8.99 -12.00 12.08
N ALA A 12 -8.49 -11.34 11.03
CA ALA A 12 -9.28 -10.43 10.20
C ALA A 12 -10.41 -11.16 9.45
N VAL A 13 -10.23 -12.45 9.15
CA VAL A 13 -11.25 -13.29 8.48
C VAL A 13 -12.36 -13.72 9.45
N ARG A 14 -12.10 -13.72 10.77
CA ARG A 14 -13.05 -14.19 11.79
C ARG A 14 -13.87 -13.08 12.43
N GLN A 15 -13.40 -11.84 12.39
CA GLN A 15 -14.14 -10.70 12.92
C GLN A 15 -15.18 -10.27 11.87
N GLN A 16 -16.46 -10.29 12.24
CA GLN A 16 -17.56 -9.78 11.40
C GLN A 16 -17.57 -8.25 11.30
N ASN A 17 -16.64 -7.58 11.98
CA ASN A 17 -16.42 -6.17 11.77
C ASN A 17 -15.72 -6.03 10.43
N GLU A 18 -16.19 -5.13 9.57
CA GLU A 18 -15.59 -4.74 8.29
C GLU A 18 -14.24 -4.02 8.48
N GLU A 19 -13.50 -4.32 9.54
CA GLU A 19 -12.17 -3.78 9.82
C GLU A 19 -11.17 -4.45 8.88
N SER A 20 -10.44 -3.63 8.15
CA SER A 20 -9.31 -4.09 7.33
C SER A 20 -8.22 -4.71 8.22
N PHE A 21 -7.42 -5.59 7.62
CA PHE A 21 -6.25 -6.19 8.28
C PHE A 21 -5.34 -5.13 8.91
N GLU A 22 -5.12 -4.03 8.19
CA GLU A 22 -4.27 -2.93 8.59
C GLU A 22 -4.82 -2.19 9.80
N GLU A 23 -6.15 -2.03 9.89
CA GLU A 23 -6.82 -1.40 11.04
C GLU A 23 -6.70 -2.24 12.31
N VAL A 24 -6.96 -3.55 12.21
CA VAL A 24 -6.79 -4.47 13.34
C VAL A 24 -5.35 -4.44 13.84
N ARG A 25 -4.39 -4.50 12.89
CA ARG A 25 -2.96 -4.39 13.21
C ARG A 25 -2.63 -3.05 13.85
N MET A 26 -3.10 -1.93 13.31
CA MET A 26 -2.87 -0.60 13.87
C MET A 26 -3.40 -0.47 15.30
N ALA A 27 -4.61 -0.99 15.56
CA ALA A 27 -5.19 -0.99 16.89
C ALA A 27 -4.35 -1.79 17.90
N GLU A 28 -3.82 -2.95 17.50
CA GLU A 28 -2.90 -3.73 18.34
C GLU A 28 -1.60 -2.97 18.64
N TYR A 29 -1.03 -2.28 17.64
CA TYR A 29 0.16 -1.45 17.83
C TYR A 29 -0.11 -0.31 18.82
N VAL A 30 -1.21 0.41 18.68
CA VAL A 30 -1.58 1.50 19.60
C VAL A 30 -1.73 0.98 21.03
N LYS A 31 -2.42 -0.15 21.22
CA LYS A 31 -2.56 -0.79 22.54
C LYS A 31 -1.20 -1.19 23.12
N ALA A 32 -0.31 -1.75 22.31
CA ALA A 32 1.03 -2.14 22.76
C ALA A 32 1.87 -0.91 23.18
N TYR A 33 1.81 0.19 22.44
CA TYR A 33 2.49 1.44 22.78
C TYR A 33 1.98 2.03 24.09
N GLN A 34 0.67 2.06 24.28
CA GLN A 34 0.06 2.55 25.52
C GLN A 34 0.47 1.70 26.73
N ARG A 35 0.60 0.38 26.56
CA ARG A 35 0.91 -0.54 27.65
C ARG A 35 2.39 -0.60 28.02
N ASN A 36 3.26 -0.65 27.01
CA ASN A 36 4.67 -1.01 27.19
C ASN A 36 5.63 0.14 26.86
N GLY A 37 5.12 1.31 26.43
CA GLY A 37 5.94 2.47 26.06
C GLY A 37 6.78 2.27 24.80
N GLY A 38 6.46 1.27 23.97
CA GLY A 38 7.22 0.93 22.77
C GLY A 38 6.45 0.02 21.82
N ARG A 39 7.07 -0.25 20.67
CA ARG A 39 6.54 -1.18 19.66
C ARG A 39 6.36 -2.58 20.27
N PRO A 40 5.30 -3.33 19.89
CA PRO A 40 5.17 -4.72 20.30
C PRO A 40 6.42 -5.52 19.90
N PRO A 41 6.93 -6.42 20.76
CA PRO A 41 8.03 -7.29 20.38
C PRO A 41 7.63 -8.16 19.18
N PRO A 42 8.57 -8.55 18.31
CA PRO A 42 8.28 -9.48 17.22
C PRO A 42 7.70 -10.78 17.79
N CYS A 43 6.76 -11.40 17.06
CA CYS A 43 6.14 -12.64 17.50
C CYS A 43 7.22 -13.74 17.61
N PRO A 44 7.30 -14.48 18.74
CA PRO A 44 8.29 -15.54 18.89
C PRO A 44 8.17 -16.61 17.80
N GLU A 45 9.30 -17.01 17.22
CA GLU A 45 9.36 -18.05 16.18
C GLU A 45 9.17 -19.47 16.74
N LEU A 46 9.43 -19.66 18.03
CA LEU A 46 9.27 -20.94 18.74
C LEU A 46 8.15 -20.82 19.78
N PRO A 47 7.32 -21.87 19.96
CA PRO A 47 7.32 -23.15 19.26
C PRO A 47 6.75 -23.04 17.84
N THR A 48 7.19 -23.95 16.95
CA THR A 48 6.73 -24.02 15.55
C THR A 48 5.41 -24.77 15.40
N ASP A 49 5.12 -25.68 16.33
CA ASP A 49 3.90 -26.49 16.33
C ASP A 49 2.65 -25.63 16.61
N PRO A 50 1.60 -25.68 15.77
CA PRO A 50 0.40 -24.88 15.95
C PRO A 50 -0.30 -25.09 17.30
N GLY A 51 -0.35 -26.34 17.79
CA GLY A 51 -1.00 -26.66 19.07
C GLY A 51 -0.23 -26.13 20.26
N ALA A 52 1.11 -26.24 20.23
CA ALA A 52 1.97 -25.66 21.26
C ALA A 52 1.86 -24.14 21.33
N ARG A 53 1.66 -23.45 20.19
CA ARG A 53 1.47 -22.00 20.14
C ARG A 53 0.12 -21.58 20.70
N GLU A 54 -0.95 -22.28 20.33
CA GLU A 54 -2.28 -22.03 20.87
C GLU A 54 -2.30 -22.20 22.41
N ALA A 55 -1.60 -23.21 22.93
CA ALA A 55 -1.49 -23.47 24.36
C ALA A 55 -0.84 -22.31 25.16
N ILE A 56 0.01 -21.50 24.53
CA ILE A 56 0.62 -20.30 25.13
C ILE A 56 0.01 -18.99 24.63
N GLY A 57 -1.10 -19.04 23.89
CA GLY A 57 -1.78 -17.87 23.36
C GLY A 57 -0.99 -17.12 22.28
N LEU A 58 -0.04 -17.78 21.62
CA LEU A 58 0.66 -17.20 20.47
C LEU A 58 -0.19 -17.37 19.20
N PRO A 59 -0.22 -16.37 18.30
CA PRO A 59 -0.86 -16.51 17.00
C PRO A 59 -0.15 -17.59 16.18
N PRO A 60 -0.84 -18.31 15.29
CA PRO A 60 -0.22 -19.29 14.40
C PRO A 60 0.92 -18.63 13.62
N ILE A 61 2.01 -19.39 13.40
CA ILE A 61 3.08 -18.92 12.51
C ILE A 61 2.47 -18.71 11.14
N LEU A 62 2.85 -17.61 10.50
CA LEU A 62 2.53 -17.36 9.11
C LEU A 62 3.19 -18.45 8.29
N VAL A 63 2.41 -19.47 7.93
CA VAL A 63 2.87 -20.52 7.04
C VAL A 63 2.59 -20.04 5.62
N PRO A 64 3.60 -20.00 4.73
CA PRO A 64 3.40 -20.02 3.29
C PRO A 64 2.16 -20.78 2.86
N PHE A 65 1.16 -20.09 2.31
CA PHE A 65 0.15 -20.79 1.53
C PHE A 65 0.74 -21.10 0.16
N LYS A 66 0.68 -22.37 -0.27
CA LYS A 66 1.16 -22.79 -1.59
C LYS A 66 0.00 -22.68 -2.57
N ALA A 67 -0.02 -21.60 -3.34
CA ALA A 67 -0.98 -21.43 -4.41
C ALA A 67 -0.87 -22.54 -5.47
N PRO A 68 -1.99 -22.98 -6.07
CA PRO A 68 -1.95 -23.86 -7.22
C PRO A 68 -1.25 -23.15 -8.40
N SER A 69 -0.05 -23.61 -8.77
CA SER A 69 0.70 -23.00 -9.87
C SER A 69 0.13 -23.43 -11.22
N GLU A 70 -0.90 -22.74 -11.69
CA GLU A 70 -1.16 -22.73 -13.13
C GLU A 70 -0.02 -21.96 -13.81
N PRO A 71 0.53 -22.45 -14.94
CA PRO A 71 1.58 -21.73 -15.64
C PRO A 71 1.02 -20.38 -16.12
N LEU A 72 1.69 -19.30 -15.74
CA LEU A 72 1.33 -17.96 -16.18
C LEU A 72 1.34 -17.86 -17.71
N PRO A 73 0.40 -17.09 -18.30
CA PRO A 73 0.47 -16.79 -19.72
C PRO A 73 1.75 -15.99 -20.03
N GLU A 74 2.36 -16.27 -21.19
CA GLU A 74 3.60 -15.62 -21.64
C GLU A 74 3.52 -14.09 -21.67
N ILE A 75 2.32 -13.57 -21.94
CA ILE A 75 2.02 -12.15 -21.97
C ILE A 75 0.91 -11.88 -20.96
N HIS A 76 1.19 -10.98 -20.02
CA HIS A 76 0.21 -10.55 -19.04
C HIS A 76 -0.74 -9.52 -19.66
N PHE A 77 -1.99 -9.94 -19.90
CA PHE A 77 -3.04 -9.03 -20.34
C PHE A 77 -3.82 -8.46 -19.16
N TRP A 78 -4.05 -7.15 -19.20
CA TRP A 78 -4.97 -6.48 -18.31
C TRP A 78 -6.40 -6.91 -18.62
N GLU A 79 -7.08 -7.48 -17.64
CA GLU A 79 -8.49 -7.83 -17.74
C GLU A 79 -9.30 -6.99 -16.75
N THR A 80 -10.36 -6.37 -17.24
CA THR A 80 -11.30 -5.66 -16.40
C THR A 80 -12.00 -6.66 -15.48
N THR A 81 -11.60 -6.67 -14.21
CA THR A 81 -12.22 -7.53 -13.21
C THR A 81 -13.36 -6.78 -12.55
N LYS A 82 -14.52 -7.43 -12.47
CA LYS A 82 -15.70 -6.91 -11.78
C LYS A 82 -15.91 -7.69 -10.48
N ASN A 83 -15.88 -7.00 -9.35
CA ASN A 83 -16.17 -7.57 -8.04
C ASN A 83 -17.31 -6.78 -7.39
N ASP A 84 -18.39 -7.45 -6.98
CA ASP A 84 -19.55 -6.82 -6.32
C ASP A 84 -20.14 -5.58 -7.00
N GLY A 85 -20.03 -5.48 -8.33
CA GLY A 85 -20.53 -4.33 -9.09
C GLY A 85 -19.48 -3.27 -9.39
N GLU A 86 -18.34 -3.30 -8.70
CA GLU A 86 -17.22 -2.39 -8.90
C GLU A 86 -16.22 -2.94 -9.92
N TYR A 87 -15.59 -2.02 -10.67
CA TYR A 87 -14.53 -2.36 -11.61
C TYR A 87 -13.19 -2.13 -10.95
N LEU A 88 -12.43 -3.21 -10.75
CA LEU A 88 -11.12 -3.15 -10.13
C LEU A 88 -10.06 -2.86 -11.20
N GLN A 89 -9.31 -1.78 -10.99
CA GLN A 89 -8.17 -1.44 -11.82
C GLN A 89 -6.88 -2.02 -11.23
N SER A 90 -6.80 -3.35 -11.17
CA SER A 90 -5.59 -4.05 -10.74
C SER A 90 -5.43 -5.35 -11.50
N ILE A 91 -4.22 -5.62 -12.01
CA ILE A 91 -3.96 -6.87 -12.74
C ILE A 91 -4.11 -8.07 -11.81
N VAL A 92 -3.69 -7.95 -10.57
CA VAL A 92 -3.80 -9.01 -9.56
C VAL A 92 -5.23 -9.21 -9.04
N ALA A 93 -6.18 -8.35 -9.43
CA ALA A 93 -7.59 -8.60 -9.18
C ALA A 93 -8.15 -9.69 -10.09
N ALA A 94 -7.56 -9.91 -11.28
CA ALA A 94 -8.00 -10.99 -12.15
C ALA A 94 -7.63 -12.35 -11.52
N SER A 95 -8.59 -13.30 -11.53
CA SER A 95 -8.45 -14.59 -10.85
C SER A 95 -7.17 -15.35 -11.24
N LYS A 96 -6.78 -15.29 -12.52
CA LYS A 96 -5.55 -15.90 -13.05
C LYS A 96 -4.24 -15.32 -12.51
N TYR A 97 -4.27 -14.16 -11.88
CA TYR A 97 -3.11 -13.49 -11.30
C TYR A 97 -3.26 -13.25 -9.79
N ALA A 98 -4.32 -13.78 -9.16
CA ALA A 98 -4.61 -13.58 -7.74
C ALA A 98 -3.51 -14.12 -6.83
N ASP A 99 -2.76 -15.10 -7.32
CA ASP A 99 -1.65 -15.75 -6.61
C ASP A 99 -0.29 -15.06 -6.84
N TYR A 100 -0.28 -13.89 -7.47
CA TYR A 100 0.94 -13.14 -7.75
C TYR A 100 0.80 -11.70 -7.25
N SER A 101 1.91 -11.15 -6.78
CA SER A 101 2.06 -9.71 -6.56
C SER A 101 2.33 -8.99 -7.88
N PRO A 102 2.03 -7.68 -7.97
CA PRO A 102 2.39 -6.87 -9.13
C PRO A 102 3.90 -6.89 -9.42
N GLU A 103 4.74 -7.00 -8.39
CA GLU A 103 6.20 -7.09 -8.46
C GLU A 103 6.66 -8.41 -9.08
N GLU A 104 6.10 -9.55 -8.66
CA GLU A 104 6.44 -10.86 -9.23
C GLU A 104 6.07 -10.94 -10.70
N LEU A 105 4.87 -10.47 -11.08
CA LEU A 105 4.46 -10.41 -12.48
C LEU A 105 5.41 -9.54 -13.33
N ARG A 106 5.94 -8.45 -12.76
CA ARG A 106 6.93 -7.59 -13.42
C ARG A 106 8.27 -8.29 -13.57
N CYS A 107 8.74 -8.98 -12.52
CA CYS A 107 9.98 -9.76 -12.56
C CYS A 107 9.91 -10.87 -13.62
N ILE A 108 8.79 -11.58 -13.70
CA ILE A 108 8.55 -12.63 -14.70
C ILE A 108 8.54 -12.06 -16.11
N ALA A 109 7.83 -10.94 -16.33
CA ALA A 109 7.85 -10.25 -17.62
C ALA A 109 9.27 -9.83 -18.02
N TYR A 110 10.06 -9.30 -17.10
CA TYR A 110 11.44 -8.88 -17.36
C TYR A 110 12.38 -10.06 -17.63
N ALA A 111 12.20 -11.18 -16.93
CA ALA A 111 12.94 -12.41 -17.18
C ALA A 111 12.67 -12.96 -18.58
N ASN A 112 11.43 -12.79 -19.07
CA ASN A 112 11.02 -13.18 -20.42
C ASN A 112 11.39 -12.16 -21.51
N GLY A 113 12.06 -11.06 -21.16
CA GLY A 113 12.41 -9.99 -22.11
C GLY A 113 11.26 -9.05 -22.48
N ASN A 114 10.09 -9.20 -21.86
CA ASN A 114 8.90 -8.37 -22.06
C ASN A 114 8.99 -7.08 -21.23
N LYS A 115 10.01 -6.26 -21.49
CA LYS A 115 10.23 -4.97 -20.81
C LYS A 115 9.49 -3.82 -21.49
N ASP A 116 9.38 -3.91 -22.80
CA ASP A 116 8.77 -2.90 -23.62
C ASP A 116 7.27 -3.12 -23.73
N LEU A 117 6.52 -2.04 -23.85
CA LEU A 117 5.11 -2.11 -24.21
C LEU A 117 5.00 -2.86 -25.55
N PRO A 118 4.10 -3.85 -25.69
CA PRO A 118 3.91 -4.56 -26.95
C PRO A 118 3.72 -3.52 -28.06
N VAL A 119 4.64 -3.54 -29.03
CA VAL A 119 4.76 -2.52 -30.08
C VAL A 119 3.46 -2.50 -30.87
N LYS A 120 2.62 -1.51 -30.58
CA LYS A 120 1.33 -1.25 -31.22
C LYS A 120 0.35 -2.43 -31.07
N ILE A 121 -0.16 -2.64 -29.85
CA ILE A 121 -1.60 -2.89 -29.81
C ILE A 121 -2.19 -1.61 -30.39
N SER A 122 -2.78 -1.69 -31.59
CA SER A 122 -3.70 -0.66 -32.08
C SER A 122 -4.90 -0.76 -31.14
N ILE A 123 -4.72 -0.23 -29.93
CA ILE A 123 -5.82 0.01 -29.03
C ILE A 123 -6.55 1.10 -29.79
N ASP A 124 -7.60 0.73 -30.50
CA ASP A 124 -8.72 1.63 -30.72
C ASP A 124 -9.15 2.01 -29.32
N TRP A 125 -8.45 3.02 -28.77
CA TRP A 125 -8.66 3.58 -27.46
C TRP A 125 -10.00 4.27 -27.60
N GLN A 126 -11.06 3.47 -27.52
CA GLN A 126 -12.38 3.95 -27.20
C GLN A 126 -12.14 4.73 -25.91
N PRO A 127 -12.25 6.07 -25.93
CA PRO A 127 -12.08 6.88 -24.73
C PRO A 127 -12.88 6.22 -23.64
N SER A 128 -12.19 5.87 -22.55
CA SER A 128 -12.75 5.11 -21.43
C SER A 128 -14.21 5.49 -21.19
N VAL A 129 -15.09 4.53 -20.91
CA VAL A 129 -16.51 4.81 -20.61
C VAL A 129 -16.65 5.82 -19.44
N PHE A 130 -15.60 5.99 -18.63
CA PHE A 130 -15.47 7.07 -17.64
C PHE A 130 -15.45 8.49 -18.23
N GLN A 131 -15.02 8.68 -19.46
CA GLN A 131 -15.13 9.95 -20.18
C GLN A 131 -16.57 10.22 -20.65
N ALA A 132 -17.36 9.18 -20.92
CA ALA A 132 -18.76 9.30 -21.31
C ALA A 132 -19.71 9.56 -20.13
N LEU A 133 -19.37 9.05 -18.93
CA LEU A 133 -20.07 9.37 -17.68
C LEU A 133 -19.55 10.62 -16.98
N ARG A 134 -18.48 11.24 -17.49
CA ARG A 134 -18.07 12.56 -17.03
C ARG A 134 -19.17 13.52 -17.48
N PRO A 135 -19.99 14.10 -16.57
CA PRO A 135 -20.87 15.18 -16.96
C PRO A 135 -20.03 16.22 -17.70
N PRO A 136 -20.56 16.87 -18.77
CA PRO A 136 -19.82 17.88 -19.52
C PRO A 136 -19.20 18.82 -18.49
N ALA A 137 -17.86 18.83 -18.45
CA ALA A 137 -17.15 19.54 -17.40
C ALA A 137 -17.67 20.98 -17.43
N ALA A 138 -18.45 21.36 -16.42
CA ALA A 138 -18.62 22.77 -16.11
C ALA A 138 -17.19 23.33 -16.10
N PRO A 139 -16.93 24.43 -16.81
CA PRO A 139 -15.58 24.98 -16.93
C PRO A 139 -15.02 25.02 -15.52
N VAL A 140 -14.11 24.11 -15.23
CA VAL A 140 -13.47 24.05 -13.93
C VAL A 140 -12.74 25.38 -13.91
N PRO A 141 -13.15 26.36 -13.07
CA PRO A 141 -12.38 27.58 -12.98
C PRO A 141 -10.95 27.11 -12.75
N PRO A 142 -9.96 27.59 -13.53
CA PRO A 142 -8.59 27.08 -13.47
C PRO A 142 -8.29 26.94 -12.00
N SER A 143 -8.16 25.68 -11.53
CA SER A 143 -8.07 25.39 -10.11
C SER A 143 -7.10 26.40 -9.61
N ALA A 144 -7.60 27.32 -8.78
CA ALA A 144 -6.77 28.31 -8.18
C ALA A 144 -5.85 27.47 -7.30
N LEU A 145 -4.72 27.05 -7.87
CA LEU A 145 -3.43 27.13 -7.21
C LEU A 145 -3.32 28.59 -6.81
N SER A 146 -4.11 28.92 -5.78
CA SER A 146 -3.99 30.13 -5.05
C SER A 146 -2.53 30.11 -4.64
N GLU A 147 -1.82 31.22 -4.82
CA GLU A 147 -0.45 31.42 -4.31
C GLU A 147 -0.32 31.19 -2.77
N LYS A 148 -1.39 30.71 -2.14
CA LYS A 148 -1.52 30.25 -0.77
C LYS A 148 -0.97 28.84 -0.51
N ASP A 149 -0.59 28.04 -1.51
CA ASP A 149 0.11 26.78 -1.22
C ASP A 149 1.61 27.02 -1.05
N LYS A 150 1.99 27.63 0.08
CA LYS A 150 3.40 27.84 0.45
C LYS A 150 4.07 26.55 0.92
N TYR A 151 3.27 25.54 1.26
CA TYR A 151 3.73 24.27 1.79
C TYR A 151 3.41 23.15 0.81
N SER A 152 4.40 22.29 0.60
CA SER A 152 4.24 21.05 -0.15
C SER A 152 3.21 20.12 0.54
N PHE A 153 2.66 19.19 -0.23
CA PHE A 153 1.75 18.18 0.31
C PHE A 153 2.37 17.42 1.49
N GLU A 154 3.66 17.09 1.41
CA GLU A 154 4.35 16.35 2.48
C GLU A 154 4.50 17.19 3.77
N GLU A 155 4.76 18.50 3.66
CA GLU A 155 4.80 19.39 4.83
C GLU A 155 3.44 19.48 5.53
N ARG A 156 2.35 19.57 4.75
CA ARG A 156 0.98 19.55 5.31
C ARG A 156 0.67 18.23 5.99
N ARG A 157 1.10 17.10 5.41
CA ARG A 157 0.93 15.76 6.00
C ARG A 157 1.69 15.61 7.32
N VAL A 158 2.93 16.07 7.38
CA VAL A 158 3.74 16.05 8.62
C VAL A 158 3.10 16.94 9.70
N ALA A 159 2.64 18.14 9.32
CA ALA A 159 1.93 19.03 10.21
C ALA A 159 0.65 18.38 10.80
N PHE A 160 -0.12 17.67 9.96
CA PHE A 160 -1.30 16.92 10.39
C PHE A 160 -0.96 15.82 11.40
N MET A 161 0.05 15.01 11.11
CA MET A 161 0.49 13.93 12.03
C MET A 161 0.90 14.47 13.40
N TYR A 162 1.48 15.67 13.45
CA TYR A 162 1.91 16.29 14.71
C TYR A 162 0.76 16.93 15.49
N ALA A 163 -0.15 17.61 14.80
CA ALA A 163 -1.24 18.35 15.42
C ALA A 163 -2.51 17.51 15.67
N GLY A 164 -2.63 16.36 15.01
CA GLY A 164 -3.85 15.55 15.01
C GLY A 164 -5.05 16.23 14.32
N ARG A 165 -4.80 17.29 13.55
CA ARG A 165 -5.80 18.02 12.76
C ARG A 165 -5.15 18.76 11.59
N GLU A 166 -5.96 19.15 10.61
CA GLU A 166 -5.50 20.05 9.55
C GLU A 166 -5.13 21.41 10.15
N LEU A 167 -3.95 21.90 9.76
CA LEU A 167 -3.40 23.18 10.19
C LEU A 167 -3.45 24.18 9.04
N GLU A 168 -3.81 25.42 9.37
CA GLU A 168 -3.69 26.54 8.45
C GLU A 168 -2.21 26.89 8.19
N ASP A 169 -1.90 27.49 7.05
CA ASP A 169 -0.53 27.86 6.66
C ASP A 169 0.21 28.73 7.70
N SER A 170 -0.51 29.59 8.41
CA SER A 170 0.03 30.40 9.50
C SER A 170 0.43 29.53 10.70
N GLU A 171 -0.34 28.48 10.99
CA GLU A 171 -0.08 27.53 12.06
C GLU A 171 1.11 26.63 11.71
N ILE A 172 1.20 26.16 10.45
CA ILE A 172 2.36 25.40 9.94
C ILE A 172 3.63 26.26 10.05
N ARG A 173 3.55 27.55 9.73
CA ARG A 173 4.68 28.48 9.90
C ARG A 173 5.13 28.59 11.35
N ASN A 174 4.18 28.72 12.29
CA ASN A 174 4.49 28.80 13.72
C ASN A 174 5.06 27.48 14.26
N LEU A 175 4.59 26.34 13.74
CA LEU A 175 5.12 25.01 14.05
C LEU A 175 6.59 24.90 13.64
N HIS A 176 6.93 25.35 12.43
CA HIS A 176 8.32 25.38 11.94
C HIS A 176 9.19 26.33 12.76
N ALA A 177 8.67 27.49 13.15
CA ALA A 177 9.39 28.48 13.95
C ALA A 177 9.69 28.00 15.38
N THR A 178 8.79 27.21 15.97
CA THR A 178 8.93 26.70 17.34
C THR A 178 9.77 25.42 17.43
N ASN A 179 9.92 24.67 16.33
CA ASN A 179 10.71 23.43 16.28
C ASN A 179 11.65 23.34 15.05
N PRO A 180 12.63 24.26 14.91
CA PRO A 180 13.50 24.31 13.73
C PRO A 180 14.40 23.07 13.55
N MET A 181 14.71 22.35 14.64
CA MET A 181 15.63 21.20 14.64
C MET A 181 15.01 19.87 14.15
N LYS A 182 13.69 19.77 14.02
CA LYS A 182 13.01 18.56 13.49
C LYS A 182 12.57 18.69 12.02
N ALA A 183 12.44 19.93 11.51
CA ALA A 183 12.09 20.17 10.11
C ALA A 183 13.25 19.83 9.13
N TYR A 184 14.51 19.97 9.56
CA TYR A 184 15.69 19.65 8.72
C TYR A 184 16.03 18.16 8.63
N GLN A 185 15.61 17.34 9.60
CA GLN A 185 15.86 15.88 9.56
C GLN A 185 14.91 15.13 8.61
N LEU A 186 13.90 15.79 8.05
CA LEU A 186 12.87 15.17 7.21
C LEU A 186 12.97 15.53 5.72
N SER A 187 13.83 16.48 5.34
CA SER A 187 13.96 16.97 3.95
C SER A 187 15.28 16.63 3.26
N THR A 188 16.23 15.97 3.95
CA THR A 188 17.47 15.53 3.33
C THR A 188 17.41 14.03 3.01
N PRO A 189 17.44 13.61 1.73
CA PRO A 189 17.73 12.22 1.41
C PRO A 189 19.15 11.94 1.91
N ALA A 190 19.30 10.86 2.69
CA ALA A 190 20.59 10.42 3.17
C ALA A 190 21.49 10.07 1.97
N THR A 191 22.35 11.01 1.56
CA THR A 191 23.42 10.74 0.61
C THR A 191 24.39 9.80 1.32
N SER A 192 24.32 8.51 1.02
CA SER A 192 25.27 7.52 1.50
C SER A 192 26.65 7.87 0.94
N GLU A 193 27.50 8.45 1.79
CA GLU A 193 28.89 8.70 1.48
C GLU A 193 29.62 7.35 1.41
N ALA A 194 29.97 6.95 0.19
CA ALA A 194 30.74 5.75 -0.10
C ALA A 194 32.17 5.93 0.41
N ALA A 195 32.48 5.30 1.55
CA ALA A 195 33.85 5.15 2.02
C ALA A 195 34.62 4.18 1.10
N LYS A 196 35.71 4.68 0.53
CA LYS A 196 36.79 3.90 -0.07
C LYS A 196 37.90 3.70 0.96
#